data_AF-A0A183EQY6-F1
#
_entry.id   AF-A0A183EQY6-F1
#
_cell.length_a   1.000
_cell.length_b   1.000
_cell.length_c   1.000
_cell.angle_alpha   90.00
_cell.angle_beta   90.00
_cell.angle_gamma   90.00
#
_symmetry.space_group_name_H-M   'P 1'
#
loop_
_entity.id
_entity.type
_entity.pdbx_description
1 polymer ?
#
loop_
_entity_poly.entity_id
_entity_poly.type
_entity_poly.pdbx_seq_one_letter_code
_entity_poly.pdbx_strand_id
1 'polypeptide(L)' 'MIELFTIFGKGGIVLWCFQEGGQLLTDSVNQFIREVLIQERGNSTVFRHNDLTMKYKLDNEFELVFLVSSLFALL' A
#
# COMPACT_ATOMS: atom_id res chain seq x y z
N MET A 1 2.48 -7.25 -14.13
CA MET A 1 1.04 -6.98 -14.02
C MET A 1 0.78 -6.43 -12.62
N ILE A 2 -0.20 -5.54 -12.45
CA ILE A 2 -0.53 -4.95 -11.13
C ILE A 2 -1.31 -6.00 -10.34
N GLU A 3 -0.85 -6.38 -9.15
CA GLU A 3 -1.52 -7.40 -8.32
C GLU A 3 -2.48 -6.75 -7.32
N LEU A 4 -2.18 -5.52 -6.89
CA LEU A 4 -3.04 -4.72 -6.03
C LEU A 4 -2.91 -3.25 -6.40
N PHE A 5 -4.03 -2.56 -6.50
CA PHE A 5 -4.08 -1.11 -6.38
C PHE A 5 -5.27 -0.71 -5.52
N THR A 6 -5.00 -0.03 -4.41
CA THR A 6 -6.05 0.38 -3.47
C THR A 6 -5.89 1.84 -3.09
N ILE A 7 -7.05 2.49 -2.94
CA ILE A 7 -7.17 3.86 -2.47
C ILE A 7 -8.02 3.80 -1.20
N PHE A 8 -7.45 4.25 -0.09
CA PHE A 8 -8.14 4.28 1.19
C PHE A 8 -7.80 5.57 1.95
N GLY A 9 -8.72 6.00 2.79
CA GLY A 9 -8.48 7.12 3.68
C GLY A 9 -7.59 6.71 4.85
N LYS A 10 -6.80 7.63 5.41
CA LYS A 10 -6.02 7.38 6.63
C LYS A 10 -6.90 6.99 7.84
N GLY A 11 -8.19 7.30 7.80
CA GLY A 11 -9.20 6.80 8.74
C GLY A 11 -9.58 5.32 8.57
N GLY A 12 -9.00 4.59 7.61
CA GLY A 12 -9.17 3.14 7.43
C GLY A 12 -10.30 2.71 6.49
N ILE A 13 -11.05 3.66 5.91
CA ILE A 13 -12.11 3.35 4.93
C ILE A 13 -11.48 3.14 3.55
N VAL A 14 -11.74 1.97 2.96
CA VAL A 14 -11.35 1.66 1.57
C VAL A 14 -12.34 2.33 0.62
N LEU A 15 -11.85 3.23 -0.24
CA LEU A 15 -12.67 3.97 -1.21
C LEU A 15 -12.74 3.22 -2.54
N TRP A 16 -11.65 2.58 -2.93
CA TRP A 16 -11.57 1.79 -4.15
C TRP A 16 -10.48 0.72 -4.01
N CYS A 17 -10.74 -0.48 -4.56
CA CYS A 17 -9.79 -1.58 -4.53
C CYS A 17 -9.86 -2.38 -5.82
N PHE A 18 -8.70 -2.56 -6.44
CA PHE A 18 -8.44 -3.53 -7.49
C PHE A 18 -7.43 -4.55 -6.97
N GLN A 19 -7.76 -5.83 -7.09
CA GLN A 19 -6.88 -6.91 -6.71
C GLN A 19 -6.98 -8.02 -7.75
N GLU A 20 -5.83 -8.37 -8.34
CA GLU A 20 -5.73 -9.41 -9.34
C GLU A 20 -5.13 -10.67 -8.73
N GLY A 21 -5.81 -11.80 -8.91
CA GLY A 21 -5.45 -13.06 -8.28
C GLY A 21 -5.98 -13.20 -6.84
N GLY A 22 -6.15 -14.44 -6.39
CA GLY A 22 -6.71 -14.76 -5.07
C GLY A 22 -5.70 -14.67 -3.91
N GLN A 23 -4.51 -14.10 -4.12
CA GLN A 23 -3.51 -13.97 -3.05
C GLN A 23 -3.94 -12.94 -2.02
N LEU A 24 -3.94 -13.33 -0.74
CA LEU A 24 -4.26 -12.44 0.37
C LEU A 24 -3.09 -11.51 0.65
N LEU A 25 -3.23 -10.23 0.27
CA LEU A 25 -2.25 -9.17 0.55
C LEU A 25 -2.53 -8.41 1.86
N THR A 26 -3.53 -8.87 2.62
CA THR A 26 -4.02 -8.25 3.86
C THR A 26 -2.91 -8.07 4.88
N ASP A 27 -2.05 -9.07 5.08
CA ASP A 27 -0.96 -9.00 6.06
C ASP A 27 0.07 -7.93 5.69
N SER A 28 0.46 -7.86 4.41
CA SER A 28 1.40 -6.86 3.92
C SER A 28 0.81 -5.44 3.98
N VAL A 29 -0.47 -5.26 3.66
CA VAL A 29 -1.16 -3.96 3.78
C VAL A 29 -1.25 -3.53 5.26
N ASN A 30 -1.57 -4.46 6.16
CA ASN A 30 -1.61 -4.18 7.59
C ASN A 30 -0.24 -3.80 8.14
N GLN A 31 0.82 -4.47 7.68
CA GLN A 31 2.19 -4.11 8.07
C GLN A 31 2.58 -2.73 7.53
N PHE A 32 2.21 -2.42 6.29
CA PHE A 32 2.38 -1.09 5.71
C PHE A 32 1.69 -0.02 6.57
N ILE A 33 0.43 -0.21 6.96
CA ILE A 33 -0.30 0.74 7.82
C ILE A 33 0.47 0.95 9.14
N ARG A 34 0.93 -0.13 9.78
CA ARG A 34 1.65 -0.05 11.07
C ARG A 34 2.96 0.72 10.95
N GLU A 35 3.78 0.39 9.96
CA GLU A 35 5.14 0.95 9.88
C GLU A 35 5.19 2.33 9.23
N VAL A 36 4.41 2.54 8.17
CA VAL A 36 4.44 3.78 7.40
C VAL A 36 3.50 4.82 7.96
N LEU A 37 2.25 4.45 8.26
CA LEU A 37 1.24 5.42 8.67
C LEU A 37 1.26 5.68 10.18
N ILE A 38 1.40 4.63 11.01
CA ILE A 38 1.34 4.77 12.48
C ILE A 38 2.72 5.11 13.08
N GLN A 39 3.78 4.41 12.65
CA GLN A 39 5.13 4.67 13.15
C GLN A 39 5.86 5.78 12.38
N GLU A 40 5.23 6.34 11.34
CA GLU A 40 5.76 7.44 10.53
C GLU A 40 7.17 7.17 9.96
N ARG A 41 7.54 5.90 9.71
CA ARG A 41 8.87 5.55 9.18
C ARG A 41 9.02 5.81 7.68
N GLY A 42 8.08 6.55 7.08
CA GLY A 42 7.94 6.76 5.65
C GLY A 42 8.88 7.83 5.06
N ASN A 43 10.19 7.60 5.06
CA ASN A 43 11.15 8.45 4.33
C ASN A 43 11.32 8.06 2.85
N SER A 44 10.53 7.10 2.36
CA SER A 44 10.64 6.46 1.05
C SER A 44 9.26 6.22 0.46
N THR A 45 9.08 6.33 -0.86
CA THR A 45 7.83 6.00 -1.56
C THR A 45 7.67 4.49 -1.82
N VAL A 46 8.60 3.68 -1.31
CA VAL A 46 8.63 2.22 -1.47
C VAL A 46 8.63 1.56 -0.10
N PHE A 47 7.73 0.60 0.08
CA PHE A 47 7.63 -0.27 1.24
C PHE A 47 7.88 -1.71 0.80
N ARG A 48 8.67 -2.46 1.58
CA ARG A 48 9.00 -3.86 1.30
C ARG A 48 8.63 -4.70 2.51
N HIS A 49 7.90 -5.79 2.27
CA HIS A 49 7.54 -6.75 3.30
C HIS A 49 7.53 -8.15 2.69
N ASN A 50 8.37 -9.04 3.23
CA ASN A 50 8.70 -10.33 2.62
C ASN A 50 9.18 -10.14 1.17
N ASP A 51 8.66 -10.93 0.23
CA ASP A 51 8.97 -10.83 -1.20
C ASP A 51 8.11 -9.79 -1.94
N LEU A 52 7.22 -9.07 -1.22
CA LEU A 52 6.34 -8.08 -1.81
C LEU A 52 6.96 -6.68 -1.74
N THR A 53 7.04 -6.01 -2.89
CA THR A 53 7.37 -4.60 -2.98
C THR A 53 6.10 -3.81 -3.29
N MET A 54 5.81 -2.80 -2.48
CA MET A 54 4.70 -1.88 -2.67
C MET A 54 5.22 -0.47 -2.85
N LYS A 55 4.65 0.26 -3.80
CA LYS A 55 4.86 1.71 -3.93
C LYS A 55 3.64 2.41 -3.38
N TYR A 56 3.86 3.56 -2.75
CA TYR A 56 2.76 4.31 -2.17
C TYR A 56 2.95 5.81 -2.30
N LYS A 57 1.82 6.52 -2.24
CA LYS A 57 1.77 7.98 -2.15
C LYS A 57 0.77 8.36 -1.06
N LEU A 58 1.17 9.29 -0.20
CA LEU A 58 0.31 9.89 0.80
C LEU A 58 -0.15 11.26 0.30
N ASP A 59 -1.44 11.49 0.34
CA ASP A 59 -2.03 12.81 0.15
C ASP A 59 -2.54 13.29 1.52
N ASN A 60 -1.79 14.21 2.12
CA ASN A 60 -2.09 14.71 3.46
C ASN A 60 -3.18 15.81 3.45
N GLU A 61 -3.48 16.41 2.29
CA GLU A 61 -4.53 17.43 2.19
C GLU A 61 -5.91 16.77 2.25
N PHE A 62 -6.06 15.63 1.58
CA PHE A 62 -7.31 14.86 1.54
C PHE A 62 -7.32 13.61 2.42
N GLU A 63 -6.26 13.40 3.20
CA GLU A 63 -6.08 12.24 4.07
C GLU A 63 -6.20 10.90 3.31
N LEU A 64 -5.62 10.81 2.12
CA LEU A 64 -5.68 9.64 1.24
C LEU A 64 -4.34 8.89 1.19
N VAL A 65 -4.46 7.60 0.97
CA VAL A 65 -3.35 6.68 0.71
C VAL A 65 -3.60 5.97 -0.61
N PHE A 66 -2.64 6.09 -1.51
CA PHE A 66 -2.57 5.33 -2.75
C PHE A 66 -1.51 4.25 -2.58
N LEU A 67 -1.90 2.98 -2.66
CA LEU A 67 -0.99 1.85 -2.45
C LEU A 67 -1.08 0.92 -3.65
N VAL A 68 0.07 0.65 -4.29
CA VAL A 68 0.16 -0.26 -5.43
C VAL A 68 1.18 -1.35 -5.16
N SER A 69 0.83 -2.58 -5.53
CA SER A 69 1.75 -3.72 -5.60
C SER A 69 1.77 -4.29 -7.01
N SER A 70 2.96 -4.64 -7.47
CA SER A 70 3.14 -5.29 -8.77
C SER A 70 4.36 -6.19 -8.72
N LEU A 71 4.26 -7.35 -9.38
CA LEU A 71 5.36 -8.30 -9.55
C LEU A 71 6.65 -7.69 -10.12
N PHE A 72 6.54 -6.58 -10.88
CA PHE A 72 7.68 -5.88 -11.50
C PHE A 72 8.10 -4.59 -10.77
N ALA A 73 7.69 -4.37 -9.52
CA ALA A 73 7.92 -3.10 -8.83
C ALA A 73 9.41 -2.70 -8.63
N LEU A 74 10.36 -3.59 -8.98
CA LEU A 74 11.81 -3.43 -8.88
C LEU A 74 12.51 -3.01 -10.20
N LEU A 75 11.79 -2.89 -11.31
CA LEU A 75 12.28 -2.29 -12.57
C LEU A 75 11.75 -0.85 -12.72
#